data_AF-A0A373VRJ4-F1
#
_entry.id   AF-A0A373VRJ4-F1
#
_cell.length_a   1.000
_cell.length_b   1.000
_cell.length_c   1.000
_cell.angle_alpha   90.00
_cell.angle_beta   90.00
_cell.angle_gamma   90.00
#
_symmetry.space_group_name_H-M   'P 1'
#
loop_
_entity.id
_entity.type
_entity.pdbx_description
1 polymer ?
#
loop_
_entity_poly.entity_id
_entity_poly.type
_entity_poly.pdbx_seq_one_letter_code
_entity_poly.pdbx_strand_id
1 'polypeptide(L)'
;MKGKSDMASIFEKMIQDFRRKDMAQLLEECMKPDVKKAKKIPLRYRLIAIGFVSHMTLDELDSKLKENGCEQLYARNQVEATLIYAFLKGFSYEEWLNLERICREMNDDRTDMWFNSSTVTYRELREYVRQNSDITEEELQTQKVTRKFRRQIEKSTTEEDFLKFMEDNREDFCVVREKARYYFCKYLCYYIEEKTEAYLAARKSGFGQEQTLAELNVLKCVELLRKKFKDDQEIREALLDCAISFGNIYDAFNYFYFEYVSTDWMEILMDGYQGSLSRMSEKEIEFLAHAIRSYEDGWDELSDEEVIQRKVQEIEEQECLKDSQYAREESKRQTYQKNRSGEKSVRSYIKGVTDLDRTTLICYLLFMGQESLENKERVMTRERLDQILLECGYAMLRDGDDFDRFVIQYLEVDDRMGFLMESVADAARSEKNFYLYHMYQGAVSENKKLRTLID
;
A
#
# COMPACT_ATOMS: atom_id res chain seq x y z
N MET A 1 -0.92 4.02 35.46
CA MET A 1 -2.10 3.62 34.66
C MET A 1 -1.63 2.70 33.53
N LYS A 2 -1.86 1.38 33.61
CA LYS A 2 -1.31 0.34 32.71
C LYS A 2 -2.20 -0.01 31.48
N GLY A 3 -3.06 0.90 31.02
CA GLY A 3 -4.22 0.51 30.19
C GLY A 3 -4.20 0.85 28.69
N LYS A 4 -3.33 1.75 28.21
CA LYS A 4 -3.43 2.27 26.82
C LYS A 4 -2.38 1.69 25.85
N SER A 5 -1.14 1.45 26.30
CA SER A 5 -0.08 0.83 25.49
C SER A 5 -0.37 -0.65 25.17
N ASP A 6 -0.94 -1.40 26.13
CA ASP A 6 -1.32 -2.80 25.92
C ASP A 6 -2.44 -2.98 24.88
N MET A 7 -3.38 -2.01 24.76
CA MET A 7 -4.51 -2.13 23.83
C MET A 7 -4.09 -2.01 22.36
N ALA A 8 -3.10 -1.15 22.05
CA ALA A 8 -2.54 -1.06 20.70
C ALA A 8 -1.80 -2.35 20.32
N SER A 9 -0.99 -2.89 21.25
CA SER A 9 -0.28 -4.17 21.06
C SER A 9 -1.24 -5.36 20.93
N ILE A 10 -2.35 -5.37 21.68
CA ILE A 10 -3.40 -6.40 21.60
C ILE A 10 -4.19 -6.29 20.30
N PHE A 11 -4.48 -5.08 19.82
CA PHE A 11 -5.17 -4.84 18.56
C PHE A 11 -4.29 -5.23 17.37
N GLU A 12 -3.00 -4.90 17.40
CA GLU A 12 -2.01 -5.36 16.42
C GLU A 12 -1.83 -6.88 16.45
N LYS A 13 -1.75 -7.50 17.64
CA LYS A 13 -1.74 -8.96 17.78
C LYS A 13 -3.03 -9.60 17.28
N MET A 14 -4.20 -9.03 17.55
CA MET A 14 -5.47 -9.51 17.00
C MET A 14 -5.51 -9.39 15.48
N ILE A 15 -5.09 -8.26 14.92
CA ILE A 15 -4.98 -8.06 13.47
C ILE A 15 -3.99 -9.07 12.87
N GLN A 16 -2.84 -9.29 13.50
CA GLN A 16 -1.88 -10.31 13.08
C GLN A 16 -2.43 -11.74 13.20
N ASP A 17 -3.22 -12.06 14.22
CA ASP A 17 -3.84 -13.37 14.44
C ASP A 17 -5.01 -13.63 13.48
N PHE A 18 -5.77 -12.61 13.08
CA PHE A 18 -6.79 -12.72 12.04
C PHE A 18 -6.18 -12.83 10.64
N ARG A 19 -5.05 -12.17 10.40
CA ARG A 19 -4.23 -12.33 9.18
C ARG A 19 -3.59 -13.72 9.04
N ARG A 20 -3.65 -14.58 10.07
CA ARG A 20 -3.12 -15.95 10.12
C ARG A 20 -4.17 -17.04 9.89
N LYS A 21 -5.44 -16.69 9.68
CA LYS A 21 -6.51 -17.69 9.44
C LYS A 21 -7.00 -17.62 8.01
N ASP A 22 -7.20 -18.77 7.39
CA ASP A 22 -7.81 -18.89 6.07
C ASP A 22 -9.24 -18.34 6.09
N MET A 23 -9.68 -17.68 5.02
CA MET A 23 -11.04 -17.16 4.85
C MET A 23 -12.08 -18.25 5.11
N ALA A 24 -11.84 -19.48 4.64
CA ALA A 24 -12.73 -20.60 4.88
C ALA A 24 -12.85 -20.93 6.38
N GLN A 25 -11.74 -20.91 7.12
CA GLN A 25 -11.73 -21.15 8.57
C GLN A 25 -12.44 -20.03 9.35
N LEU A 26 -12.27 -18.78 8.93
CA LEU A 26 -12.97 -17.64 9.55
C LEU A 26 -14.48 -17.71 9.35
N LEU A 27 -14.92 -18.15 8.17
CA LEU A 27 -16.34 -18.37 7.89
C LEU A 27 -16.89 -19.55 8.70
N GLU A 28 -16.14 -20.65 8.80
CA GLU A 28 -16.52 -21.79 9.65
C GLU A 28 -16.67 -21.39 11.12
N GLU A 29 -15.78 -20.53 11.64
CA GLU A 29 -15.90 -19.98 12.99
C GLU A 29 -17.14 -19.07 13.15
N CYS A 30 -17.54 -18.33 12.12
CA CYS A 30 -18.77 -17.51 12.13
C CYS A 30 -20.04 -18.37 12.17
N MET A 31 -20.02 -19.55 11.54
CA MET A 31 -21.17 -20.45 11.44
C MET A 31 -21.38 -21.32 12.70
N LYS A 32 -20.41 -21.35 13.62
CA LYS A 32 -20.51 -22.06 14.91
C LYS A 32 -21.39 -21.26 15.90
N PRO A 33 -22.14 -21.93 16.80
CA PRO A 33 -23.07 -21.28 17.75
C PRO A 33 -22.40 -20.43 18.86
N ASP A 34 -21.08 -20.24 18.83
CA ASP A 34 -20.36 -19.44 19.84
C ASP A 34 -20.35 -17.95 19.45
N VAL A 35 -21.41 -17.25 19.85
CA VAL A 35 -21.60 -15.81 19.63
C VAL A 35 -20.47 -14.96 20.21
N LYS A 36 -19.80 -15.41 21.28
CA LYS A 36 -18.68 -14.67 21.90
C LYS A 36 -17.42 -14.74 21.05
N LYS A 37 -17.15 -15.88 20.41
CA LYS A 37 -16.05 -16.01 19.44
C LYS A 37 -16.35 -15.29 18.14
N ALA A 38 -17.57 -15.39 17.63
CA ALA A 38 -17.98 -14.72 16.39
C ALA A 38 -17.76 -13.20 16.46
N LYS A 39 -18.06 -12.54 17.60
CA LYS A 39 -17.84 -11.09 17.78
C LYS A 39 -16.38 -10.64 17.63
N LYS A 40 -15.41 -11.55 17.78
CA LYS A 40 -13.99 -11.23 17.60
C LYS A 40 -13.59 -11.24 16.12
N ILE A 41 -14.37 -11.91 15.26
CA ILE A 41 -14.09 -12.06 13.83
C ILE A 41 -14.34 -10.72 13.10
N PRO A 42 -13.47 -10.33 12.14
CA PRO A 42 -13.67 -9.11 11.37
C PRO A 42 -15.05 -9.03 10.72
N LEU A 43 -15.59 -7.81 10.66
CA LEU A 43 -16.97 -7.55 10.22
C LEU A 43 -17.27 -8.13 8.84
N ARG A 44 -16.32 -8.05 7.90
CA ARG A 44 -16.46 -8.59 6.54
C ARG A 44 -16.90 -10.06 6.54
N TYR A 45 -16.18 -10.93 7.24
CA TYR A 45 -16.50 -12.37 7.27
C TYR A 45 -17.82 -12.65 7.97
N ARG A 46 -18.15 -11.89 9.02
CA ARG A 46 -19.47 -11.96 9.66
C ARG A 46 -20.59 -11.58 8.70
N LEU A 47 -20.40 -10.56 7.88
CA LEU A 47 -21.39 -10.15 6.87
C LEU A 47 -21.55 -11.21 5.77
N ILE A 48 -20.46 -11.83 5.32
CA ILE A 48 -20.52 -12.96 4.37
C ILE A 48 -21.29 -14.15 4.97
N ALA A 49 -21.01 -14.52 6.22
CA ALA A 49 -21.75 -15.57 6.93
C ALA A 49 -23.24 -15.24 7.08
N ILE A 50 -23.56 -13.98 7.43
CA ILE A 50 -24.94 -13.48 7.44
C ILE A 50 -25.59 -13.59 6.05
N GLY A 51 -24.82 -13.38 4.98
CA GLY A 51 -25.27 -13.58 3.60
C GLY A 51 -25.80 -14.99 3.37
N PHE A 52 -25.05 -16.02 3.78
CA PHE A 52 -25.50 -17.41 3.69
C PHE A 52 -26.74 -17.68 4.56
N VAL A 53 -26.74 -17.24 5.82
CA VAL A 53 -27.86 -17.46 6.76
C VAL A 53 -29.14 -16.77 6.30
N SER A 54 -29.02 -15.61 5.65
CA SER A 54 -30.15 -14.81 5.19
C SER A 54 -30.54 -15.10 3.73
N HIS A 55 -29.89 -16.07 3.08
CA HIS A 55 -30.09 -16.39 1.66
C HIS A 55 -29.98 -15.17 0.74
N MET A 56 -29.00 -14.29 1.00
CA MET A 56 -28.75 -13.12 0.16
C MET A 56 -28.28 -13.53 -1.23
N THR A 57 -28.71 -12.77 -2.23
CA THR A 57 -28.07 -12.75 -3.55
C THR A 57 -26.68 -12.11 -3.46
N LEU A 58 -25.84 -12.32 -4.49
CA LEU A 58 -24.53 -11.66 -4.57
C LEU A 58 -24.65 -10.13 -4.49
N ASP A 59 -25.62 -9.52 -5.16
CA ASP A 59 -25.79 -8.07 -5.20
C ASP A 59 -26.24 -7.49 -3.84
N GLU A 60 -27.08 -8.21 -3.10
CA GLU A 60 -27.47 -7.85 -1.74
C GLU A 60 -26.28 -7.94 -0.78
N LEU A 61 -25.46 -9.00 -0.89
CA LEU A 61 -24.25 -9.14 -0.09
C LEU A 61 -23.25 -8.03 -0.40
N ASP A 62 -22.99 -7.76 -1.68
CA ASP A 62 -22.06 -6.72 -2.12
C ASP A 62 -22.50 -5.33 -1.69
N SER A 63 -23.81 -5.05 -1.72
CA SER A 63 -24.38 -3.79 -1.22
C SER A 63 -24.19 -3.69 0.29
N LYS A 64 -24.47 -4.76 1.04
CA LYS A 64 -24.29 -4.80 2.49
C LYS A 64 -22.84 -4.64 2.91
N LEU A 65 -21.90 -5.28 2.20
CA LEU A 65 -20.46 -5.09 2.42
C LEU A 65 -20.07 -3.63 2.21
N LYS A 66 -20.52 -3.04 1.09
CA LYS A 66 -20.24 -1.64 0.75
C LYS A 66 -20.79 -0.65 1.78
N GLU A 67 -22.05 -0.81 2.20
CA GLU A 67 -22.70 0.01 3.23
C GLU A 67 -21.95 -0.03 4.57
N ASN A 68 -21.30 -1.15 4.88
CA ASN A 68 -20.53 -1.35 6.10
C ASN A 68 -19.03 -1.06 5.92
N GLY A 69 -18.61 -0.48 4.80
CA GLY A 69 -17.21 -0.16 4.55
C GLY A 69 -16.29 -1.36 4.37
N CYS A 70 -16.86 -2.54 4.12
CA CYS A 70 -16.12 -3.76 3.90
C CYS A 70 -15.84 -3.94 2.40
N GLU A 71 -14.72 -4.58 2.09
CA GLU A 71 -14.37 -4.97 0.72
C GLU A 71 -15.41 -5.97 0.17
N GLN A 72 -15.84 -5.72 -1.07
CA GLN A 72 -16.74 -6.60 -1.81
C GLN A 72 -16.02 -7.90 -2.21
N LEU A 73 -16.76 -8.87 -2.74
CA LEU A 73 -16.14 -10.06 -3.32
C LEU A 73 -15.51 -9.70 -4.67
N TYR A 74 -14.24 -10.08 -4.87
CA TYR A 74 -13.42 -9.55 -5.95
C TYR A 74 -12.78 -10.63 -6.84
N ALA A 75 -13.10 -11.92 -6.63
CA ALA A 75 -12.58 -13.06 -7.39
C ALA A 75 -11.03 -13.09 -7.47
N ARG A 76 -10.33 -12.54 -6.46
CA ARG A 76 -8.86 -12.43 -6.46
C ARG A 76 -8.16 -13.77 -6.33
N ASN A 77 -8.79 -14.69 -5.60
CA ASN A 77 -8.32 -16.03 -5.36
C ASN A 77 -9.48 -17.01 -5.55
N GLN A 78 -9.16 -18.30 -5.53
CA GLN A 78 -10.14 -19.34 -5.74
C GLN A 78 -11.30 -19.28 -4.73
N VAL A 79 -11.02 -19.01 -3.45
CA VAL A 79 -12.04 -18.96 -2.39
C VAL A 79 -13.06 -17.84 -2.65
N GLU A 80 -12.61 -16.65 -3.06
CA GLU A 80 -13.54 -15.58 -3.42
C GLU A 80 -14.31 -15.90 -4.71
N ALA A 81 -13.70 -16.60 -5.68
CA ALA A 81 -14.40 -17.04 -6.88
C ALA A 81 -15.51 -18.06 -6.56
N THR A 82 -15.25 -19.03 -5.67
CA THR A 82 -16.29 -19.99 -5.24
C THR A 82 -17.38 -19.32 -4.42
N LEU A 83 -17.05 -18.32 -3.58
CA LEU A 83 -18.06 -17.51 -2.88
C LEU A 83 -18.96 -16.76 -3.85
N ILE A 84 -18.37 -16.08 -4.85
CA ILE A 84 -19.14 -15.37 -5.89
C ILE A 84 -20.09 -16.32 -6.59
N TYR A 85 -19.61 -17.49 -7.01
CA TYR A 85 -20.44 -18.51 -7.64
C TYR A 85 -21.57 -19.00 -6.71
N ALA A 86 -21.25 -19.30 -5.46
CA ALA A 86 -22.23 -19.75 -4.47
C ALA A 86 -23.37 -18.74 -4.29
N PHE A 87 -23.07 -17.46 -4.12
CA PHE A 87 -24.09 -16.41 -3.98
C PHE A 87 -24.87 -16.15 -5.28
N LEU A 88 -24.26 -16.35 -6.45
CA LEU A 88 -24.97 -16.26 -7.73
C LEU A 88 -25.95 -17.41 -7.94
N LYS A 89 -25.63 -18.60 -7.43
CA LYS A 89 -26.46 -19.82 -7.57
C LYS A 89 -27.39 -20.08 -6.39
N GLY A 90 -27.31 -19.27 -5.34
CA GLY A 90 -28.11 -19.44 -4.13
C GLY A 90 -27.71 -20.67 -3.32
N PHE A 91 -26.43 -21.06 -3.35
CA PHE A 91 -25.91 -22.18 -2.59
C PHE A 91 -26.01 -21.89 -1.08
N SER A 92 -26.32 -22.93 -0.32
CA SER A 92 -26.13 -22.96 1.12
C SER A 92 -24.64 -22.97 1.49
N TYR A 93 -24.35 -22.69 2.75
CA TYR A 93 -22.99 -22.74 3.28
C TYR A 93 -22.34 -24.14 3.10
N GLU A 94 -23.09 -25.21 3.31
CA GLU A 94 -22.59 -26.60 3.16
C GLU A 94 -22.28 -26.96 1.70
N GLU A 95 -23.10 -26.48 0.76
CA GLU A 95 -22.85 -26.65 -0.68
C GLU A 95 -21.59 -25.88 -1.11
N TRP A 96 -21.43 -24.63 -0.64
CA TRP A 96 -20.22 -23.86 -0.88
C TRP A 96 -18.98 -24.52 -0.28
N LEU A 97 -19.07 -25.07 0.94
CA LEU A 97 -17.94 -25.75 1.59
C LEU A 97 -17.48 -26.98 0.78
N ASN A 98 -18.41 -27.73 0.21
CA ASN A 98 -18.09 -28.84 -0.68
C ASN A 98 -17.40 -28.37 -1.97
N LEU A 99 -17.92 -27.32 -2.61
CA LEU A 99 -17.33 -26.73 -3.81
C LEU A 99 -15.92 -26.19 -3.54
N GLU A 100 -15.72 -25.48 -2.43
CA GLU A 100 -14.43 -24.93 -2.04
C GLU A 100 -13.41 -26.04 -1.79
N ARG A 101 -13.81 -27.16 -1.17
CA ARG A 101 -12.95 -28.34 -1.00
C ARG A 101 -12.50 -28.92 -2.34
N ILE A 102 -13.42 -29.08 -3.30
CA ILE A 102 -13.08 -29.57 -4.64
C ILE A 102 -12.07 -28.63 -5.31
N CYS A 103 -12.31 -27.31 -5.29
CA CYS A 103 -11.38 -26.35 -5.87
C CYS A 103 -10.04 -26.29 -5.15
N ARG A 104 -10.02 -26.49 -3.82
CA ARG A 104 -8.78 -26.52 -3.02
C ARG A 104 -7.90 -27.71 -3.38
N GLU A 105 -8.49 -28.87 -3.68
CA GLU A 105 -7.77 -30.05 -4.16
C GLU A 105 -7.15 -29.84 -5.55
N MET A 106 -7.57 -28.82 -6.30
CA MET A 106 -6.98 -28.40 -7.57
C MET A 106 -5.71 -27.53 -7.38
N ASN A 107 -5.27 -27.18 -6.16
CA ASN A 107 -4.14 -26.27 -5.95
C ASN A 107 -2.75 -26.91 -6.10
N ASP A 108 -1.78 -26.08 -6.52
CA ASP A 108 -0.39 -26.45 -6.76
C ASP A 108 0.54 -25.29 -6.34
N ASP A 109 1.77 -25.61 -5.97
CA ASP A 109 2.77 -24.66 -5.46
C ASP A 109 3.41 -23.87 -6.60
N ARG A 110 2.70 -22.88 -7.13
CA ARG A 110 3.15 -22.16 -8.33
C ARG A 110 3.79 -20.80 -8.04
N THR A 111 4.78 -20.50 -8.87
CA THR A 111 5.58 -19.27 -8.89
C THR A 111 4.95 -18.27 -9.85
N ASP A 112 4.88 -17.00 -9.46
CA ASP A 112 4.45 -15.88 -10.32
C ASP A 112 5.21 -15.90 -11.65
N MET A 113 4.56 -15.53 -12.76
CA MET A 113 5.21 -15.45 -14.07
C MET A 113 6.08 -14.18 -14.21
N TRP A 114 5.80 -13.16 -13.41
CA TRP A 114 6.41 -11.83 -13.52
C TRP A 114 7.46 -11.57 -12.43
N PHE A 115 8.54 -10.88 -12.81
CA PHE A 115 9.56 -10.33 -11.90
C PHE A 115 10.28 -11.37 -11.01
N ASN A 116 10.52 -12.56 -11.55
CA ASN A 116 11.20 -13.67 -10.88
C ASN A 116 12.71 -13.44 -10.64
N SER A 117 13.33 -12.56 -11.44
CA SER A 117 14.74 -12.19 -11.29
C SER A 117 14.98 -11.36 -10.03
N SER A 118 16.22 -11.34 -9.52
CA SER A 118 16.62 -10.44 -8.41
C SER A 118 16.49 -8.95 -8.78
N THR A 119 16.59 -8.65 -10.07
CA THR A 119 16.38 -7.32 -10.68
C THR A 119 15.08 -7.27 -11.46
N VAL A 120 14.49 -6.08 -11.57
CA VAL A 120 13.38 -5.80 -12.47
C VAL A 120 13.80 -4.64 -13.37
N THR A 121 13.67 -4.81 -14.68
CA THR A 121 13.97 -3.78 -15.67
C THR A 121 12.74 -2.93 -15.98
N TYR A 122 12.96 -1.73 -16.52
CA TYR A 122 11.86 -0.90 -16.97
C TYR A 122 11.07 -1.57 -18.11
N ARG A 123 11.75 -2.30 -19.00
CA ARG A 123 11.13 -3.12 -20.06
C ARG A 123 10.17 -4.16 -19.50
N GLU A 124 10.58 -4.93 -18.50
CA GLU A 124 9.72 -5.93 -17.85
C GLU A 124 8.50 -5.26 -17.21
N LEU A 125 8.67 -4.11 -16.55
CA LEU A 125 7.56 -3.36 -15.97
C LEU A 125 6.56 -2.90 -17.04
N ARG A 126 7.03 -2.31 -18.14
CA ARG A 126 6.16 -1.89 -19.25
C ARG A 126 5.45 -3.07 -19.89
N GLU A 127 6.13 -4.19 -20.07
CA GLU A 127 5.53 -5.39 -20.66
C GLU A 127 4.46 -5.99 -19.75
N TYR A 128 4.70 -6.04 -18.44
CA TYR A 128 3.69 -6.43 -17.46
C TYR A 128 2.45 -5.53 -17.54
N VAL A 129 2.62 -4.21 -17.53
CA VAL A 129 1.49 -3.27 -17.65
C VAL A 129 0.79 -3.44 -19.00
N ARG A 130 1.52 -3.61 -20.09
CA ARG A 130 0.97 -3.79 -21.45
C ARG A 130 0.12 -5.05 -21.55
N GLN A 131 0.62 -6.19 -21.08
CA GLN A 131 -0.11 -7.47 -21.13
C GLN A 131 -1.35 -7.47 -20.22
N ASN A 132 -1.34 -6.67 -19.15
CA ASN A 132 -2.46 -6.48 -18.23
C ASN A 132 -3.32 -5.25 -18.56
N SER A 133 -3.15 -4.65 -19.75
CA SER A 133 -3.99 -3.54 -20.24
C SER A 133 -4.78 -3.95 -21.48
N ASP A 134 -6.03 -3.48 -21.58
CA ASP A 134 -6.76 -3.45 -22.84
C ASP A 134 -6.17 -2.31 -23.66
N ILE A 135 -5.49 -2.62 -24.77
CA ILE A 135 -4.89 -1.62 -25.65
C ILE A 135 -5.96 -1.15 -26.64
N THR A 136 -6.59 -0.02 -26.33
CA THR A 136 -7.29 0.79 -27.34
C THR A 136 -6.32 1.86 -27.85
N GLU A 137 -6.50 2.34 -29.08
CA GLU A 137 -5.50 3.08 -29.88
C GLU A 137 -4.78 4.27 -29.20
N GLU A 138 -5.26 4.80 -28.07
CA GLU A 138 -4.61 5.93 -27.36
C GLU A 138 -4.46 5.75 -25.82
N GLU A 139 -4.91 4.64 -25.21
CA GLU A 139 -4.94 4.50 -23.75
C GLU A 139 -4.65 3.07 -23.24
N LEU A 140 -3.85 2.96 -22.17
CA LEU A 140 -3.78 1.73 -21.37
C LEU A 140 -5.02 1.69 -20.47
N GLN A 141 -6.07 0.98 -20.86
CA GLN A 141 -7.18 0.71 -19.95
C GLN A 141 -6.87 -0.55 -19.14
N THR A 142 -7.16 -0.54 -17.83
CA THR A 142 -6.94 -1.70 -16.97
C THR A 142 -7.68 -2.90 -17.54
N GLN A 143 -6.99 -4.02 -17.82
CA GLN A 143 -7.71 -5.22 -18.21
C GLN A 143 -8.69 -5.54 -17.09
N LYS A 144 -9.95 -5.67 -17.50
CA LYS A 144 -11.06 -5.97 -16.60
C LYS A 144 -10.99 -7.41 -16.09
N VAL A 145 -9.83 -8.04 -15.88
CA VAL A 145 -9.64 -9.48 -15.59
C VAL A 145 -10.62 -9.98 -14.51
N THR A 146 -10.76 -9.28 -13.37
CA THR A 146 -11.71 -9.70 -12.34
C THR A 146 -13.19 -9.39 -12.64
N ARG A 147 -13.51 -8.34 -13.42
CA ARG A 147 -14.88 -8.14 -13.96
C ARG A 147 -15.20 -9.14 -15.07
N LYS A 148 -14.20 -9.57 -15.83
CA LYS A 148 -14.25 -10.66 -16.82
C LYS A 148 -14.48 -11.98 -16.11
N PHE A 149 -13.81 -12.22 -14.98
CA PHE A 149 -14.04 -13.41 -14.13
C PHE A 149 -15.45 -13.40 -13.56
N ARG A 150 -15.86 -12.30 -12.92
CA ARG A 150 -17.25 -12.19 -12.43
C ARG A 150 -18.27 -12.46 -13.55
N ARG A 151 -18.11 -11.86 -14.74
CA ARG A 151 -18.96 -12.13 -15.91
C ARG A 151 -18.88 -13.56 -16.43
N GLN A 152 -17.72 -14.21 -16.36
CA GLN A 152 -17.56 -15.61 -16.76
C GLN A 152 -18.22 -16.55 -15.75
N ILE A 153 -18.06 -16.28 -14.45
CA ILE A 153 -18.74 -16.98 -13.36
C ILE A 153 -20.25 -16.81 -13.45
N GLU A 154 -20.74 -15.60 -13.75
CA GLU A 154 -22.16 -15.32 -14.04
C GLU A 154 -22.69 -16.15 -15.22
N LYS A 155 -21.86 -16.40 -16.23
CA LYS A 155 -22.19 -17.22 -17.40
C LYS A 155 -22.09 -18.73 -17.14
N SER A 156 -21.36 -19.18 -16.13
CA SER A 156 -21.27 -20.59 -15.77
C SER A 156 -22.64 -21.07 -15.30
N THR A 157 -23.31 -21.91 -16.10
CA THR A 157 -24.68 -22.36 -15.80
C THR A 157 -24.71 -23.59 -14.90
N THR A 158 -23.71 -24.46 -15.03
CA THR A 158 -23.56 -25.68 -14.23
C THR A 158 -22.32 -25.60 -13.32
N GLU A 159 -22.21 -26.53 -12.37
CA GLU A 159 -20.99 -26.67 -11.55
C GLU A 159 -19.80 -27.11 -12.41
N GLU A 160 -20.02 -27.98 -13.39
CA GLU A 160 -19.00 -28.42 -14.35
C GLU A 160 -18.44 -27.24 -15.17
N ASP A 161 -19.30 -26.33 -15.64
CA ASP A 161 -18.88 -25.11 -16.34
C ASP A 161 -18.00 -24.23 -15.45
N PHE A 162 -18.35 -24.15 -14.16
CA PHE A 162 -17.61 -23.34 -13.19
C PHE A 162 -16.27 -23.99 -12.83
N LEU A 163 -16.21 -25.30 -12.59
CA LEU A 163 -14.96 -26.02 -12.35
C LEU A 163 -14.01 -25.93 -13.55
N LYS A 164 -14.56 -25.98 -14.78
CA LYS A 164 -13.77 -25.73 -15.98
C LYS A 164 -13.25 -24.30 -16.04
N PHE A 165 -14.08 -23.30 -15.70
CA PHE A 165 -13.61 -21.92 -15.55
C PHE A 165 -12.47 -21.81 -14.52
N MET A 166 -12.57 -22.50 -13.38
CA MET A 166 -11.54 -22.51 -12.35
C MET A 166 -10.22 -23.12 -12.84
N GLU A 167 -10.29 -24.18 -13.66
CA GLU A 167 -9.11 -24.78 -14.29
C GLU A 167 -8.53 -23.88 -15.40
N ASP A 168 -9.38 -23.35 -16.28
CA ASP A 168 -8.98 -22.52 -17.43
C ASP A 168 -8.34 -21.18 -16.99
N ASN A 169 -8.75 -20.64 -15.84
CA ASN A 169 -8.25 -19.37 -15.29
C ASN A 169 -7.34 -19.58 -14.08
N ARG A 170 -6.85 -20.81 -13.89
CA ARG A 170 -6.05 -21.19 -12.73
C ARG A 170 -4.78 -20.35 -12.59
N GLU A 171 -4.16 -19.98 -13.71
CA GLU A 171 -2.92 -19.20 -13.75
C GLU A 171 -3.11 -17.73 -13.35
N ASP A 172 -4.35 -17.24 -13.41
CA ASP A 172 -4.67 -15.83 -13.14
C ASP A 172 -5.12 -15.58 -11.69
N PHE A 173 -5.37 -16.63 -10.89
CA PHE A 173 -5.66 -16.48 -9.47
C PHE A 173 -4.40 -16.12 -8.69
N CYS A 174 -4.42 -14.96 -8.03
CA CYS A 174 -3.28 -14.43 -7.31
C CYS A 174 -3.55 -14.33 -5.82
N VAL A 175 -2.51 -14.55 -5.02
CA VAL A 175 -2.60 -14.40 -3.57
C VAL A 175 -2.70 -12.94 -3.12
N VAL A 176 -2.29 -12.00 -3.98
CA VAL A 176 -2.42 -10.55 -3.78
C VAL A 176 -3.55 -9.99 -4.64
N ARG A 177 -4.01 -8.77 -4.34
CA ARG A 177 -4.92 -8.04 -5.23
C ARG A 177 -4.14 -7.62 -6.47
N GLU A 178 -4.14 -8.47 -7.49
CA GLU A 178 -3.36 -8.27 -8.72
C GLU A 178 -3.66 -6.93 -9.40
N LYS A 179 -4.88 -6.41 -9.30
CA LYS A 179 -5.17 -5.06 -9.80
C LYS A 179 -4.55 -3.92 -9.00
N ALA A 180 -4.41 -4.06 -7.68
CA ALA A 180 -3.70 -3.07 -6.88
C ALA A 180 -2.23 -3.01 -7.30
N ARG A 181 -1.61 -4.18 -7.49
CA ARG A 181 -0.26 -4.30 -8.05
C ARG A 181 -0.16 -3.71 -9.46
N TYR A 182 -1.10 -4.03 -10.34
CA TYR A 182 -1.17 -3.47 -11.68
C TYR A 182 -1.21 -1.94 -11.66
N TYR A 183 -2.09 -1.35 -10.85
CA TYR A 183 -2.19 0.11 -10.76
C TYR A 183 -0.95 0.76 -10.18
N PHE A 184 -0.33 0.14 -9.18
CA PHE A 184 0.97 0.55 -8.67
C PHE A 184 2.02 0.57 -9.79
N CYS A 185 2.15 -0.52 -10.54
CA CYS A 185 3.11 -0.64 -11.64
C CYS A 185 2.80 0.31 -12.80
N LYS A 186 1.53 0.52 -13.12
CA LYS A 186 1.06 1.42 -14.18
C LYS A 186 1.40 2.87 -13.88
N TYR A 187 1.09 3.33 -12.67
CA TYR A 187 1.43 4.69 -12.25
C TYR A 187 2.94 4.87 -12.09
N LEU A 188 3.67 3.81 -11.73
CA LEU A 188 5.14 3.84 -11.77
C LEU A 188 5.67 3.99 -13.20
N CYS A 189 5.08 3.32 -14.20
CA CYS A 189 5.39 3.57 -15.60
C CYS A 189 5.13 5.03 -15.98
N TYR A 190 3.95 5.58 -15.66
CA TYR A 190 3.64 6.98 -15.96
C TYR A 190 4.62 7.95 -15.30
N TYR A 191 4.96 7.72 -14.05
CA TYR A 191 5.97 8.50 -13.33
C TYR A 191 7.33 8.46 -14.04
N ILE A 192 7.81 7.28 -14.44
CA ILE A 192 9.08 7.13 -15.16
C ILE A 192 9.04 7.80 -16.54
N GLU A 193 7.94 7.67 -17.29
CA GLU A 193 7.74 8.35 -18.58
C GLU A 193 7.83 9.86 -18.40
N GLU A 194 7.11 10.41 -17.41
CA GLU A 194 7.10 11.84 -17.11
C GLU A 194 8.50 12.36 -16.72
N LYS A 195 9.21 11.66 -15.83
CA LYS A 195 10.59 12.03 -15.46
C LYS A 195 11.58 11.89 -16.61
N THR A 196 11.31 10.97 -17.54
CA THR A 196 12.10 10.85 -18.78
C THR A 196 11.90 12.08 -19.66
N GLU A 197 10.66 12.50 -19.90
CA GLU A 197 10.37 13.67 -20.73
C GLU A 197 10.91 14.97 -20.10
N ALA A 198 10.78 15.13 -18.78
CA ALA A 198 11.37 16.25 -18.06
C ALA A 198 12.90 16.30 -18.23
N TYR A 199 13.58 15.15 -18.12
CA TYR A 199 15.03 15.07 -18.37
C TYR A 199 15.42 15.42 -19.81
N LEU A 200 14.65 14.94 -20.80
CA LEU A 200 14.90 15.26 -22.22
C LEU A 200 14.71 16.76 -22.49
N ALA A 201 13.68 17.38 -21.91
CA ALA A 201 13.47 18.83 -22.00
C ALA A 201 14.59 19.63 -21.32
N ALA A 202 15.03 19.23 -20.13
CA ALA A 202 16.15 19.85 -19.41
C ALA A 202 17.47 19.71 -20.20
N ARG A 203 17.72 18.55 -20.81
CA ARG A 203 18.88 18.31 -21.66
C ARG A 203 18.91 19.21 -22.89
N LYS A 204 17.76 19.46 -23.53
CA LYS A 204 17.64 20.37 -24.68
C LYS A 204 17.85 21.84 -24.30
N SER A 205 17.29 22.25 -23.17
CA SER A 205 17.39 23.63 -22.69
C SER A 205 18.74 23.94 -22.04
N GLY A 206 19.47 22.92 -21.57
CA GLY A 206 20.73 23.06 -20.83
C GLY A 206 20.55 23.51 -19.38
N PHE A 207 19.31 23.60 -18.89
CA PHE A 207 18.98 24.06 -17.54
C PHE A 207 18.27 22.96 -16.75
N GLY A 208 18.60 22.80 -15.46
CA GLY A 208 17.93 21.83 -14.58
C GLY A 208 18.22 20.35 -14.87
N GLN A 209 19.25 20.03 -15.66
CA GLN A 209 19.56 18.65 -16.03
C GLN A 209 19.95 17.78 -14.82
N GLU A 210 20.71 18.31 -13.87
CA GLU A 210 21.11 17.56 -12.66
C GLU A 210 19.89 17.23 -11.78
N GLN A 211 18.97 18.18 -11.63
CA GLN A 211 17.73 17.98 -10.88
C GLN A 211 16.84 16.91 -11.51
N THR A 212 16.55 17.04 -12.82
CA THR A 212 15.71 16.07 -13.53
C THR A 212 16.36 14.68 -13.61
N LEU A 213 17.70 14.60 -13.67
CA LEU A 213 18.43 13.34 -13.55
C LEU A 213 18.27 12.73 -12.15
N ALA A 214 18.30 13.55 -11.09
CA ALA A 214 18.08 13.08 -9.74
C ALA A 214 16.67 12.50 -9.54
N GLU A 215 15.65 13.12 -10.14
CA GLU A 215 14.27 12.63 -10.12
C GLU A 215 14.08 11.32 -10.92
N LEU A 216 14.88 11.11 -11.97
CA LEU A 216 14.88 9.87 -12.78
C LEU A 216 15.66 8.72 -12.13
N ASN A 217 16.30 8.92 -10.96
CA ASN A 217 17.07 7.89 -10.25
C ASN A 217 16.24 6.69 -9.75
N VAL A 218 14.91 6.72 -9.88
CA VAL A 218 14.07 5.53 -9.77
C VAL A 218 14.49 4.44 -10.77
N LEU A 219 15.20 4.80 -11.84
CA LEU A 219 15.98 3.91 -12.69
C LEU A 219 17.48 4.00 -12.37
N LYS A 220 18.19 2.88 -12.48
CA LYS A 220 19.65 2.83 -12.42
C LYS A 220 20.28 3.31 -13.74
N CYS A 221 20.06 4.57 -14.10
CA CYS A 221 20.40 5.12 -15.41
C CYS A 221 21.46 6.23 -15.41
N VAL A 222 21.94 6.70 -14.25
CA VAL A 222 22.91 7.83 -14.17
C VAL A 222 24.16 7.59 -15.02
N GLU A 223 24.80 6.42 -14.88
CA GLU A 223 26.01 6.09 -15.63
C GLU A 223 25.74 5.95 -17.13
N LEU A 224 24.56 5.43 -17.48
CA LEU A 224 24.12 5.29 -18.87
C LEU A 224 23.93 6.67 -19.51
N LEU A 225 23.24 7.58 -18.83
CA LEU A 225 22.88 8.90 -19.35
C LEU A 225 24.06 9.88 -19.47
N ARG A 226 25.22 9.56 -18.87
CA ARG A 226 26.50 10.26 -19.10
C ARG A 226 27.10 9.99 -20.48
N LYS A 227 26.64 8.94 -21.18
CA LYS A 227 27.12 8.61 -22.53
C LYS A 227 26.56 9.57 -23.58
N LYS A 228 27.22 9.65 -24.73
CA LYS A 228 26.71 10.37 -25.89
C LYS A 228 25.64 9.53 -26.59
N PHE A 229 24.52 10.17 -26.91
CA PHE A 229 23.40 9.62 -27.67
C PHE A 229 23.15 10.51 -28.88
N LYS A 230 22.67 9.93 -29.97
CA LYS A 230 22.40 10.59 -31.25
C LYS A 230 21.14 11.46 -31.17
N ASP A 231 20.10 10.94 -30.53
CA ASP A 231 18.80 11.59 -30.39
C ASP A 231 18.08 11.12 -29.12
N ASP A 232 16.92 11.72 -28.84
CA ASP A 232 16.08 11.39 -27.69
C ASP A 232 15.50 9.97 -27.77
N GLN A 233 15.30 9.43 -28.98
CA GLN A 233 14.71 8.11 -29.16
C GLN A 233 15.68 7.02 -28.70
N GLU A 234 16.97 7.17 -29.01
CA GLU A 234 18.04 6.28 -28.52
C GLU A 234 18.12 6.31 -26.98
N ILE A 235 17.87 7.46 -26.35
CA ILE A 235 17.81 7.58 -24.89
C ILE A 235 16.61 6.80 -24.34
N ARG A 236 15.40 7.00 -24.89
CA ARG A 236 14.19 6.29 -24.46
C ARG A 236 14.36 4.78 -24.57
N GLU A 237 14.95 4.31 -25.66
CA GLU A 237 15.22 2.88 -25.87
C GLU A 237 16.24 2.33 -24.87
N ALA A 238 17.33 3.06 -24.61
CA ALA A 238 18.34 2.64 -23.65
C ALA A 238 17.81 2.60 -22.20
N LEU A 239 16.87 3.48 -21.85
CA LEU A 239 16.23 3.49 -20.53
C LEU A 239 15.38 2.24 -20.28
N LEU A 240 14.84 1.59 -21.31
CA LEU A 240 14.05 0.36 -21.15
C LEU A 240 14.87 -0.76 -20.49
N ASP A 241 16.17 -0.84 -20.76
CA ASP A 241 17.03 -1.90 -20.23
C ASP A 241 17.61 -1.55 -18.85
N CYS A 242 17.28 -0.37 -18.31
CA CYS A 242 17.69 0.01 -16.96
C CYS A 242 16.92 -0.78 -15.91
N ALA A 243 17.64 -1.19 -14.87
CA ALA A 243 17.03 -1.79 -13.69
C ALA A 243 16.32 -0.72 -12.85
N ILE A 244 15.17 -1.08 -12.29
CA ILE A 244 14.43 -0.29 -11.31
C ILE A 244 15.20 -0.27 -9.98
N SER A 245 15.29 0.91 -9.37
CA SER A 245 15.87 1.12 -8.05
C SER A 245 14.75 1.22 -7.00
N PHE A 246 14.43 0.09 -6.35
CA PHE A 246 13.38 0.05 -5.31
C PHE A 246 13.66 0.99 -4.14
N GLY A 247 14.94 1.17 -3.78
CA GLY A 247 15.36 2.09 -2.73
C GLY A 247 15.05 3.52 -3.13
N ASN A 248 15.48 3.94 -4.31
CA ASN A 248 15.22 5.31 -4.78
C ASN A 248 13.73 5.59 -5.02
N ILE A 249 12.91 4.58 -5.34
CA ILE A 249 11.44 4.74 -5.35
C ILE A 249 10.93 5.06 -3.95
N TYR A 250 11.36 4.31 -2.95
CA TYR A 250 10.99 4.57 -1.56
C TYR A 250 11.52 5.92 -1.08
N ASP A 251 12.75 6.28 -1.40
CA ASP A 251 13.35 7.56 -1.01
C ASP A 251 12.60 8.74 -1.65
N ALA A 252 12.26 8.65 -2.94
CA ALA A 252 11.45 9.66 -3.63
C ALA A 252 10.05 9.78 -3.01
N PHE A 253 9.44 8.65 -2.66
CA PHE A 253 8.16 8.60 -1.95
C PHE A 253 8.24 9.21 -0.54
N ASN A 254 9.27 8.88 0.23
CA ASN A 254 9.48 9.40 1.58
C ASN A 254 9.76 10.91 1.53
N TYR A 255 10.61 11.36 0.60
CA TYR A 255 10.91 12.77 0.37
C TYR A 255 9.66 13.56 -0.03
N PHE A 256 8.83 12.99 -0.91
CA PHE A 256 7.57 13.61 -1.32
C PHE A 256 6.64 13.90 -0.13
N TYR A 257 6.66 13.06 0.91
CA TYR A 257 5.91 13.24 2.14
C TYR A 257 6.74 13.86 3.28
N PHE A 258 7.79 14.63 2.99
CA PHE A 258 8.66 15.29 3.99
C PHE A 258 9.17 14.35 5.09
N GLU A 259 9.48 13.10 4.71
CA GLU A 259 9.92 12.03 5.60
C GLU A 259 8.89 11.55 6.64
N TYR A 260 7.66 12.06 6.66
CA TYR A 260 6.60 11.68 7.60
C TYR A 260 6.19 10.20 7.54
N VAL A 261 6.58 9.48 6.48
CA VAL A 261 6.40 8.02 6.40
C VAL A 261 7.29 7.28 7.41
N SER A 262 8.32 7.96 7.90
CA SER A 262 9.39 7.42 8.72
C SER A 262 9.57 8.14 10.06
N THR A 263 8.93 9.29 10.23
CA THR A 263 9.06 10.17 11.38
C THR A 263 7.82 10.05 12.25
N ASP A 264 8.01 9.75 13.54
CA ASP A 264 6.87 9.62 14.45
C ASP A 264 6.34 10.98 14.92
N TRP A 265 5.18 10.97 15.58
CA TRP A 265 4.51 12.19 16.03
C TRP A 265 5.35 13.02 17.01
N MET A 266 6.22 12.37 17.79
CA MET A 266 7.05 13.04 18.80
C MET A 266 8.19 13.79 18.11
N GLU A 267 8.89 13.12 17.18
CA GLU A 267 9.89 13.73 16.30
C GLU A 267 9.30 14.92 15.53
N ILE A 268 8.12 14.77 14.91
CA ILE A 268 7.41 15.87 14.22
C ILE A 268 7.16 17.06 15.16
N LEU A 269 6.71 16.79 16.39
CA LEU A 269 6.37 17.83 17.34
C LEU A 269 7.63 18.59 17.78
N MET A 270 8.76 17.91 17.99
CA MET A 270 10.04 18.54 18.34
C MET A 270 10.66 19.32 17.18
N ASP A 271 10.57 18.81 15.95
CA ASP A 271 11.01 19.51 14.74
C ASP A 271 10.23 20.82 14.53
N GLY A 272 8.93 20.80 14.81
CA GLY A 272 8.06 21.98 14.77
C GLY A 272 8.53 23.12 15.68
N TYR A 273 9.24 22.81 16.77
CA TYR A 273 9.83 23.80 17.69
C TYR A 273 11.29 24.18 17.34
N GLN A 274 11.79 23.75 16.18
CA GLN A 274 13.12 24.08 15.64
C GLN A 274 14.28 23.75 16.60
N GLY A 275 14.13 22.73 17.44
CA GLY A 275 15.18 22.27 18.34
C GLY A 275 15.65 23.29 19.39
N SER A 276 14.86 24.34 19.69
CA SER A 276 15.25 25.32 20.70
C SER A 276 14.13 25.65 21.68
N LEU A 277 14.29 25.17 22.91
CA LEU A 277 13.49 25.57 24.08
C LEU A 277 13.34 27.08 24.21
N SER A 278 14.35 27.85 23.78
CA SER A 278 14.33 29.32 23.83
C SER A 278 13.26 29.99 22.96
N ARG A 279 12.66 29.25 22.01
CA ARG A 279 11.61 29.73 21.10
C ARG A 279 10.22 29.21 21.48
N MET A 280 10.12 28.35 22.48
CA MET A 280 8.87 27.79 22.97
C MET A 280 8.30 28.67 24.09
N SER A 281 6.98 28.79 24.13
CA SER A 281 6.27 29.34 25.28
C SER A 281 6.27 28.36 26.45
N GLU A 282 6.11 28.86 27.68
CA GLU A 282 6.01 28.00 28.89
C GLU A 282 4.94 26.92 28.73
N LYS A 283 3.81 27.23 28.09
CA LYS A 283 2.74 26.26 27.85
C LYS A 283 3.13 25.16 26.86
N GLU A 284 3.94 25.46 25.85
CA GLU A 284 4.43 24.47 24.90
C GLU A 284 5.48 23.56 25.54
N ILE A 285 6.31 24.12 26.42
CA ILE A 285 7.29 23.37 27.23
C ILE A 285 6.56 22.42 28.18
N GLU A 286 5.59 22.92 28.95
CA GLU A 286 4.75 22.11 29.85
C GLU A 286 4.03 20.99 29.08
N PHE A 287 3.42 21.31 27.94
CA PHE A 287 2.70 20.34 27.11
C PHE A 287 3.63 19.24 26.60
N LEU A 288 4.78 19.60 25.99
CA LEU A 288 5.71 18.63 25.42
C LEU A 288 6.35 17.76 26.51
N ALA A 289 6.74 18.34 27.64
CA ALA A 289 7.29 17.58 28.75
C ALA A 289 6.27 16.60 29.35
N HIS A 290 5.01 17.03 29.49
CA HIS A 290 3.92 16.13 29.91
C HIS A 290 3.71 14.99 28.91
N ALA A 291 3.68 15.29 27.61
CA ALA A 291 3.54 14.30 26.56
C ALA A 291 4.66 13.25 26.61
N ILE A 292 5.93 13.67 26.76
CA ILE A 292 7.08 12.74 26.88
C ILE A 292 6.97 11.85 28.12
N ARG A 293 6.69 12.42 29.31
CA ARG A 293 6.54 11.65 30.57
C ARG A 293 5.42 10.61 30.50
N SER A 294 4.43 10.81 29.64
CA SER A 294 3.34 9.85 29.45
C SER A 294 3.79 8.52 28.83
N TYR A 295 4.98 8.51 28.19
CA TYR A 295 5.56 7.36 27.50
C TYR A 295 6.91 6.90 28.07
N GLU A 296 7.56 7.72 28.91
CA GLU A 296 8.85 7.41 29.53
C GLU A 296 8.75 7.10 31.02
N ASP A 297 9.19 5.91 31.42
CA ASP A 297 9.21 5.50 32.82
C ASP A 297 10.39 6.15 33.56
N GLY A 298 10.11 6.81 34.71
CA GLY A 298 11.15 7.33 35.61
C GLY A 298 11.63 8.76 35.30
N TRP A 299 10.88 9.52 34.49
CA TRP A 299 11.20 10.91 34.15
C TRP A 299 10.36 11.94 34.94
N ASP A 300 9.61 11.49 35.94
CA ASP A 300 8.72 12.31 36.77
C ASP A 300 9.46 13.37 37.61
N GLU A 301 10.71 13.10 37.98
CA GLU A 301 11.52 13.97 38.83
C GLU A 301 12.32 15.03 38.03
N LEU A 302 12.36 14.90 36.71
CA LEU A 302 13.04 15.85 35.82
C LEU A 302 12.17 17.10 35.65
N SER A 303 12.80 18.28 35.53
CA SER A 303 12.10 19.50 35.09
C SER A 303 11.64 19.38 33.63
N ASP A 304 10.68 20.22 33.23
CA ASP A 304 10.14 20.16 31.86
C ASP A 304 11.21 20.38 30.79
N GLU A 305 12.15 21.29 31.03
CA GLU A 305 13.29 21.53 30.15
C GLU A 305 14.24 20.32 30.09
N GLU A 306 14.52 19.67 31.23
CA GLU A 306 15.38 18.49 31.29
C GLU A 306 14.76 17.28 30.58
N VAL A 307 13.45 17.09 30.69
CA VAL A 307 12.71 16.07 29.95
C VAL A 307 12.91 16.26 28.44
N ILE A 308 12.70 17.48 27.95
CA ILE A 308 12.81 17.77 26.52
C ILE A 308 14.25 17.60 26.03
N GLN A 309 15.24 18.15 26.75
CA GLN A 309 16.65 18.03 26.39
C GLN A 309 17.12 16.57 26.34
N ARG A 310 16.72 15.77 27.33
CA ARG A 310 17.08 14.36 27.40
C ARG A 310 16.45 13.56 26.26
N LYS A 311 15.21 13.88 25.87
CA LYS A 311 14.56 13.22 24.74
C LYS A 311 15.21 13.55 23.40
N VAL A 312 15.59 14.82 23.20
CA VAL A 312 16.36 15.26 22.03
C VAL A 312 17.68 14.49 21.93
N GLN A 313 18.43 14.39 23.03
CA GLN A 313 19.68 13.62 23.07
C GLN A 313 19.46 12.13 22.77
N GLU A 314 18.41 11.53 23.32
CA GLU A 314 18.10 10.12 23.06
C GLU A 314 17.81 9.86 21.58
N ILE A 315 17.09 10.77 20.93
CA ILE A 315 16.78 10.68 19.50
C ILE A 315 18.05 10.84 18.67
N GLU A 316 18.88 11.85 18.95
CA GLU A 316 20.18 12.04 18.30
C GLU A 316 21.10 10.82 18.47
N GLU A 317 21.12 10.21 19.66
CA GLU A 317 21.89 8.99 19.94
C GLU A 317 21.33 7.77 19.18
N GLN A 318 20.01 7.61 19.14
CA GLN A 318 19.38 6.54 18.36
C GLN A 318 19.63 6.69 16.86
N GLU A 319 19.62 7.91 16.34
CA GLU A 319 20.01 8.21 14.97
C GLU A 319 21.47 7.82 14.70
N CYS A 320 22.40 8.26 15.55
CA CYS A 320 23.82 7.92 15.44
C CYS A 320 24.07 6.40 15.52
N LEU A 321 23.36 5.69 16.38
CA LEU A 321 23.46 4.23 16.51
C LEU A 321 22.95 3.51 15.27
N LYS A 322 21.80 3.93 14.71
CA LYS A 322 21.28 3.39 13.45
C LYS A 322 22.30 3.63 12.32
N ASP A 323 22.89 4.81 12.24
CA ASP A 323 23.90 5.14 11.23
C ASP A 323 25.14 4.24 11.31
N SER A 324 25.62 3.97 12.54
CA SER A 324 26.78 3.11 12.77
C SER A 324 26.54 1.64 12.38
N GLN A 325 25.33 1.12 12.59
CA GLN A 325 24.99 -0.28 12.33
C GLN A 325 24.85 -0.62 10.85
N TYR A 326 24.54 0.37 10.00
CA TYR A 326 24.23 0.14 8.58
C TYR A 326 25.28 0.67 7.59
N ALA A 327 26.37 1.26 8.08
CA ALA A 327 27.53 1.67 7.27
C ALA A 327 28.20 0.47 6.58
N ARG A 328 28.34 0.53 5.23
CA ARG A 328 29.25 -0.34 4.48
C ARG A 328 30.46 0.46 4.03
N GLU A 329 31.62 0.10 4.59
CA GLU A 329 32.99 0.58 4.29
C GLU A 329 33.20 2.11 4.28
N GLU A 330 34.31 2.54 4.87
CA GLU A 330 34.61 3.92 5.28
C GLU A 330 34.64 4.99 4.17
N SER A 331 34.47 4.63 2.90
CA SER A 331 34.71 5.52 1.76
C SER A 331 33.49 6.27 1.22
N LYS A 332 32.28 6.07 1.77
CA LYS A 332 31.06 6.80 1.35
C LYS A 332 30.29 7.37 2.55
N ARG A 333 30.93 8.25 3.33
CA ARG A 333 30.32 8.97 4.47
C ARG A 333 29.33 10.09 4.07
N GLN A 334 28.66 10.03 2.93
CA GLN A 334 27.86 11.15 2.41
C GLN A 334 26.46 10.82 1.89
N THR A 335 25.86 9.69 2.26
CA THR A 335 24.42 9.51 1.98
C THR A 335 23.74 8.76 3.11
N TYR A 336 22.92 9.51 3.84
CA TYR A 336 21.85 9.03 4.72
C TYR A 336 21.07 7.90 4.04
N GLN A 337 20.84 6.76 4.71
CA GLN A 337 20.02 5.66 4.21
C GLN A 337 18.98 5.22 5.27
N LYS A 338 17.93 6.05 5.43
CA LYS A 338 16.73 5.72 6.22
C LYS A 338 16.02 4.49 5.60
N ASN A 339 15.52 3.58 6.44
CA ASN A 339 14.46 2.59 6.12
C ASN A 339 14.66 1.61 4.93
N ARG A 340 15.61 0.67 5.06
CA ARG A 340 15.67 -0.55 4.20
C ARG A 340 14.39 -1.40 4.20
N SER A 341 13.53 -1.24 5.22
CA SER A 341 12.21 -1.87 5.26
C SER A 341 11.27 -1.33 4.18
N GLY A 342 11.33 -0.03 3.88
CA GLY A 342 10.59 0.61 2.79
C GLY A 342 10.98 0.07 1.41
N GLU A 343 12.28 -0.01 1.13
CA GLU A 343 12.80 -0.64 -0.11
C GLU A 343 12.25 -2.07 -0.27
N LYS A 344 12.33 -2.87 0.79
CA LYS A 344 11.87 -4.26 0.77
C LYS A 344 10.37 -4.34 0.47
N SER A 345 9.57 -3.45 1.06
CA SER A 345 8.14 -3.35 0.78
C SER A 345 7.86 -3.02 -0.69
N VAL A 346 8.48 -1.98 -1.25
CA VAL A 346 8.34 -1.62 -2.68
C VAL A 346 8.69 -2.80 -3.59
N ARG A 347 9.81 -3.46 -3.31
CA ARG A 347 10.22 -4.67 -4.04
C ARG A 347 9.15 -5.76 -3.94
N SER A 348 8.60 -5.99 -2.76
CA SER A 348 7.59 -7.01 -2.53
C SER A 348 6.26 -6.70 -3.19
N TYR A 349 5.87 -5.43 -3.32
CA TYR A 349 4.67 -5.00 -4.04
C TYR A 349 4.80 -5.28 -5.54
N ILE A 350 5.89 -4.80 -6.16
CA ILE A 350 6.13 -5.00 -7.61
C ILE A 350 6.19 -6.49 -7.93
N LYS A 351 6.84 -7.29 -7.09
CA LYS A 351 6.96 -8.75 -7.29
C LYS A 351 5.73 -9.56 -6.90
N GLY A 352 4.61 -8.92 -6.50
CA GLY A 352 3.40 -9.65 -6.11
C GLY A 352 3.59 -10.55 -4.88
N VAL A 353 4.65 -10.32 -4.10
CA VAL A 353 4.94 -11.12 -2.90
C VAL A 353 4.05 -10.67 -1.76
N THR A 354 3.78 -9.37 -1.64
CA THR A 354 2.98 -8.77 -0.55
C THR A 354 1.83 -7.98 -1.14
N ASP A 355 0.66 -8.12 -0.54
CA ASP A 355 -0.53 -7.37 -0.96
C ASP A 355 -0.38 -5.89 -0.62
N LEU A 356 -0.79 -5.02 -1.54
CA LEU A 356 -0.80 -3.56 -1.36
C LEU A 356 -2.09 -3.19 -0.66
N ASP A 357 -2.06 -2.90 0.64
CA ASP A 357 -3.25 -2.43 1.36
C ASP A 357 -3.78 -1.10 0.77
N ARG A 358 -5.05 -0.80 1.06
CA ARG A 358 -5.77 0.35 0.50
C ARG A 358 -5.04 1.67 0.76
N THR A 359 -4.57 1.90 1.98
CA THR A 359 -3.91 3.13 2.41
C THR A 359 -2.58 3.28 1.68
N THR A 360 -1.76 2.23 1.64
CA THR A 360 -0.50 2.19 0.88
C THR A 360 -0.71 2.47 -0.61
N LEU A 361 -1.70 1.81 -1.23
CA LEU A 361 -2.02 2.05 -2.64
C LEU A 361 -2.38 3.53 -2.88
N ILE A 362 -3.26 4.10 -2.06
CA ILE A 362 -3.70 5.50 -2.19
C ILE A 362 -2.49 6.45 -2.15
N CYS A 363 -1.62 6.35 -1.14
CA CYS A 363 -0.51 7.29 -1.00
C CYS A 363 0.50 7.17 -2.16
N TYR A 364 0.76 5.97 -2.66
CA TYR A 364 1.62 5.77 -3.84
C TYR A 364 0.99 6.34 -5.11
N LEU A 365 -0.33 6.21 -5.28
CA LEU A 365 -1.06 6.80 -6.39
C LEU A 365 -1.05 8.34 -6.34
N LEU A 366 -1.18 8.93 -5.15
CA LEU A 366 -1.07 10.38 -4.94
C LEU A 366 0.35 10.91 -5.20
N PHE A 367 1.38 10.12 -4.87
CA PHE A 367 2.78 10.42 -5.16
C PHE A 367 3.10 10.32 -6.66
N MET A 368 2.69 9.24 -7.32
CA MET A 368 3.04 9.01 -8.73
C MET A 368 2.15 9.78 -9.71
N GLY A 369 0.92 10.10 -9.33
CA GLY A 369 -0.08 10.80 -10.15
C GLY A 369 -0.17 12.30 -9.90
N GLN A 370 0.92 12.96 -9.51
CA GLN A 370 0.93 14.39 -9.16
C GLN A 370 0.62 15.30 -10.36
N GLU A 371 1.36 15.08 -11.44
CA GLU A 371 1.45 15.96 -12.59
C GLU A 371 1.70 15.11 -13.83
N SER A 372 1.25 15.61 -14.98
CA SER A 372 1.71 15.10 -16.27
C SER A 372 1.78 16.21 -17.29
N LEU A 373 2.91 16.35 -17.97
CA LEU A 373 3.14 17.32 -19.04
C LEU A 373 2.33 16.97 -20.29
N GLU A 374 2.14 15.68 -20.57
CA GLU A 374 1.56 15.21 -21.82
C GLU A 374 0.11 14.73 -21.70
N ASN A 375 -0.28 14.15 -20.56
CA ASN A 375 -1.60 13.55 -20.42
C ASN A 375 -2.23 13.85 -19.05
N LYS A 376 -3.12 14.86 -19.05
CA LYS A 376 -3.85 15.30 -17.84
C LYS A 376 -4.69 14.20 -17.20
N GLU A 377 -5.09 13.16 -17.91
CA GLU A 377 -5.85 12.03 -17.35
C GLU A 377 -4.98 11.09 -16.49
N ARG A 378 -3.65 11.24 -16.55
CA ARG A 378 -2.71 10.55 -15.65
C ARG A 378 -2.65 11.22 -14.27
N VAL A 379 -3.12 12.46 -14.15
CA VAL A 379 -3.18 13.17 -12.86
C VAL A 379 -4.24 12.53 -11.97
N MET A 380 -3.90 12.30 -10.71
CA MET A 380 -4.80 11.66 -9.75
C MET A 380 -5.87 12.65 -9.29
N THR A 381 -7.13 12.37 -9.66
CA THR A 381 -8.32 13.06 -9.16
C THR A 381 -9.10 12.17 -8.19
N ARG A 382 -10.07 12.75 -7.48
CA ARG A 382 -10.97 12.01 -6.60
C ARG A 382 -11.75 10.91 -7.35
N GLU A 383 -12.32 11.25 -8.50
CA GLU A 383 -13.10 10.34 -9.34
C GLU A 383 -12.21 9.21 -9.85
N ARG A 384 -10.98 9.53 -10.26
CA ARG A 384 -10.02 8.55 -10.74
C ARG A 384 -9.60 7.60 -9.62
N LEU A 385 -9.32 8.12 -8.43
CA LEU A 385 -8.94 7.32 -7.29
C LEU A 385 -10.06 6.36 -6.88
N ASP A 386 -11.32 6.83 -6.80
CA ASP A 386 -12.47 5.98 -6.50
C ASP A 386 -12.67 4.87 -7.55
N GLN A 387 -12.50 5.19 -8.83
CA GLN A 387 -12.54 4.20 -9.90
C GLN A 387 -11.48 3.12 -9.68
N ILE A 388 -10.23 3.52 -9.39
CA ILE A 388 -9.12 2.58 -9.15
C ILE A 388 -9.41 1.70 -7.93
N LEU A 389 -9.88 2.30 -6.83
CA LEU A 389 -10.20 1.58 -5.61
C LEU A 389 -11.27 0.51 -5.85
N LEU A 390 -12.37 0.87 -6.50
CA LEU A 390 -13.42 -0.08 -6.87
C LEU A 390 -12.90 -1.18 -7.81
N GLU A 391 -12.07 -0.80 -8.78
CA GLU A 391 -11.47 -1.76 -9.68
C GLU A 391 -10.55 -2.74 -8.95
N CYS A 392 -9.93 -2.34 -7.84
CA CYS A 392 -9.10 -3.19 -6.98
C CYS A 392 -9.91 -4.00 -5.94
N GLY A 393 -11.23 -3.80 -5.83
CA GLY A 393 -12.06 -4.42 -4.80
C GLY A 393 -12.07 -3.68 -3.45
N TYR A 394 -11.51 -2.47 -3.39
CA TYR A 394 -11.54 -1.60 -2.22
C TYR A 394 -12.81 -0.76 -2.16
N ALA A 395 -13.18 -0.36 -0.94
CA ALA A 395 -14.19 0.67 -0.75
C ALA A 395 -13.69 2.02 -1.30
N MET A 396 -14.58 2.78 -1.93
CA MET A 396 -14.35 4.18 -2.31
C MET A 396 -14.03 5.04 -1.08
N LEU A 397 -13.53 6.24 -1.30
CA LEU A 397 -13.31 7.22 -0.23
C LEU A 397 -14.67 7.66 0.38
N ARG A 398 -14.73 7.82 1.70
CA ARG A 398 -15.95 8.17 2.45
C ARG A 398 -15.67 9.30 3.44
N ASP A 399 -16.55 10.30 3.50
CA ASP A 399 -16.38 11.42 4.44
C ASP A 399 -16.39 11.02 5.92
N GLY A 400 -17.00 9.87 6.23
CA GLY A 400 -17.09 9.34 7.60
C GLY A 400 -15.82 8.67 8.11
N ASP A 401 -14.82 8.41 7.25
CA ASP A 401 -13.53 7.83 7.63
C ASP A 401 -12.47 8.94 7.67
N ASP A 402 -11.68 9.00 8.74
CA ASP A 402 -10.78 10.13 8.98
C ASP A 402 -9.62 10.21 7.96
N PHE A 403 -9.10 9.05 7.51
CA PHE A 403 -8.07 9.02 6.48
C PHE A 403 -8.68 9.38 5.12
N ASP A 404 -9.85 8.84 4.80
CA ASP A 404 -10.53 9.19 3.54
C ASP A 404 -10.83 10.69 3.47
N ARG A 405 -11.34 11.30 4.55
CA ARG A 405 -11.59 12.74 4.61
C ARG A 405 -10.33 13.56 4.35
N PHE A 406 -9.20 13.15 4.95
CA PHE A 406 -7.91 13.78 4.67
C PHE A 406 -7.55 13.70 3.18
N VAL A 407 -7.67 12.51 2.55
CA VAL A 407 -7.36 12.32 1.12
C VAL A 407 -8.26 13.17 0.22
N ILE A 408 -9.54 13.29 0.55
CA ILE A 408 -10.51 14.12 -0.18
C ILE A 408 -10.08 15.58 -0.16
N GLN A 409 -9.85 16.11 1.03
CA GLN A 409 -9.42 17.49 1.20
C GLN A 409 -8.08 17.75 0.53
N TYR A 410 -7.12 16.83 0.66
CA TYR A 410 -5.82 16.90 0.00
C TYR A 410 -5.94 17.00 -1.53
N LEU A 411 -6.93 16.32 -2.14
CA LEU A 411 -7.15 16.37 -3.59
C LEU A 411 -7.83 17.68 -4.05
N GLU A 412 -8.61 18.32 -3.18
CA GLU A 412 -9.42 19.51 -3.46
C GLU A 412 -8.70 20.85 -3.20
N VAL A 413 -7.70 20.87 -2.30
CA VAL A 413 -6.96 22.10 -1.97
C VAL A 413 -5.94 22.47 -3.06
N ASP A 414 -5.74 23.79 -3.23
CA ASP A 414 -4.73 24.33 -4.15
C ASP A 414 -3.30 24.07 -3.63
N ASP A 415 -3.04 24.35 -2.34
CA ASP A 415 -1.76 24.07 -1.68
C ASP A 415 -1.81 22.74 -0.92
N ARG A 416 -1.57 21.66 -1.68
CA ARG A 416 -1.55 20.29 -1.15
C ARG A 416 -0.44 20.05 -0.13
N MET A 417 0.71 20.68 -0.33
CA MET A 417 1.87 20.48 0.55
C MET A 417 1.68 21.22 1.87
N GLY A 418 1.18 22.46 1.83
CA GLY A 418 0.79 23.20 3.03
C GLY A 418 -0.26 22.45 3.85
N PHE A 419 -1.31 21.96 3.19
CA PHE A 419 -2.36 21.17 3.85
C PHE A 419 -1.83 19.88 4.49
N LEU A 420 -0.92 19.16 3.81
CA LEU A 420 -0.27 17.97 4.37
C LEU A 420 0.51 18.31 5.64
N MET A 421 1.36 19.34 5.59
CA MET A 421 2.19 19.75 6.73
C MET A 421 1.33 20.17 7.94
N GLU A 422 0.26 20.92 7.71
CA GLU A 422 -0.69 21.31 8.76
C GLU A 422 -1.40 20.10 9.37
N SER A 423 -1.90 19.19 8.53
CA SER A 423 -2.58 17.96 8.98
C SER A 423 -1.67 17.07 9.83
N VAL A 424 -0.40 16.95 9.44
CA VAL A 424 0.60 16.18 10.17
C VAL A 424 0.93 16.85 11.52
N ALA A 425 1.09 18.17 11.53
CA ALA A 425 1.32 18.93 12.76
C ALA A 425 0.14 18.85 13.74
N ASP A 426 -1.10 18.88 13.23
CA ASP A 426 -2.31 18.75 14.04
C ASP A 426 -2.44 17.35 14.67
N ALA A 427 -2.08 16.30 13.92
CA ALA A 427 -2.02 14.93 14.45
C ALA A 427 -0.96 14.80 15.55
N ALA A 428 0.22 15.39 15.34
CA ALA A 428 1.29 15.41 16.31
C ALA A 428 0.90 16.16 17.60
N ARG A 429 0.26 17.33 17.49
CA ARG A 429 -0.31 18.07 18.63
C ARG A 429 -1.41 17.29 19.37
N SER A 430 -1.99 16.27 18.74
CA SER A 430 -2.96 15.36 19.34
C SER A 430 -2.32 14.06 19.86
N GLU A 431 -0.99 13.99 19.95
CA GLU A 431 -0.20 12.82 20.40
C GLU A 431 -0.49 11.56 19.57
N LYS A 432 -0.67 11.73 18.24
CA LYS A 432 -0.98 10.64 17.32
C LYS A 432 -0.04 10.61 16.13
N ASN A 433 0.45 9.42 15.80
CA ASN A 433 1.11 9.18 14.52
C ASN A 433 0.16 9.51 13.37
N PHE A 434 0.67 10.23 12.38
CA PHE A 434 -0.08 10.51 11.17
C PHE A 434 -0.26 9.24 10.32
N TYR A 435 -1.25 9.23 9.43
CA TYR A 435 -1.61 8.05 8.61
C TYR A 435 -0.47 7.51 7.74
N LEU A 436 0.54 8.34 7.45
CA LEU A 436 1.70 8.00 6.64
C LEU A 436 2.75 7.20 7.42
N TYR A 437 2.83 7.40 8.75
CA TYR A 437 3.86 6.81 9.57
C TYR A 437 3.81 5.29 9.51
N HIS A 438 4.90 4.69 9.03
CA HIS A 438 5.06 3.24 8.91
C HIS A 438 3.91 2.53 8.16
N MET A 439 3.24 3.21 7.24
CA MET A 439 2.11 2.64 6.50
C MET A 439 2.45 1.31 5.79
N TYR A 440 3.70 1.13 5.37
CA TYR A 440 4.21 -0.08 4.72
C TYR A 440 4.41 -1.28 5.67
N GLN A 441 4.43 -1.08 7.00
CA GLN A 441 4.51 -2.17 7.98
C GLN A 441 3.21 -2.97 8.08
N GLY A 442 2.09 -2.37 7.65
CA GLY A 442 0.78 -3.02 7.59
C GLY A 442 0.62 -4.03 6.46
N ALA A 443 1.50 -4.03 5.45
CA ALA A 443 1.35 -4.87 4.27
C ALA A 443 1.79 -6.32 4.51
N VAL A 444 0.91 -7.28 4.25
CA VAL A 444 1.16 -8.70 4.50
C VAL A 444 0.70 -9.54 3.31
N SER A 445 1.50 -10.54 2.94
CA SER A 445 1.06 -11.65 2.09
C SER A 445 0.28 -12.63 2.95
N GLU A 446 -1.05 -12.62 2.89
CA GLU A 446 -1.88 -13.52 3.70
C GLU A 446 -1.49 -14.99 3.42
N ASN A 447 -1.24 -15.38 2.17
CA ASN A 447 -0.97 -16.80 1.82
C ASN A 447 0.44 -17.33 2.16
N LYS A 448 1.52 -16.53 2.07
CA LYS A 448 2.88 -17.04 2.38
C LYS A 448 3.14 -17.21 3.89
N LYS A 449 2.48 -16.42 4.73
CA LYS A 449 2.53 -16.61 6.19
C LYS A 449 1.64 -17.76 6.67
N LEU A 450 0.61 -18.13 5.90
CA LEU A 450 -0.26 -19.28 6.16
C LEU A 450 0.46 -20.62 5.95
N ARG A 451 1.34 -20.73 4.94
CA ARG A 451 2.10 -21.96 4.68
C ARG A 451 3.16 -22.29 5.73
N THR A 452 3.72 -21.28 6.39
CA THR A 452 4.74 -21.45 7.45
C THR A 452 4.15 -21.87 8.81
N LEU A 453 2.85 -22.12 8.88
CA LEU A 453 2.14 -22.64 10.06
C LEU A 453 1.57 -24.05 9.84
N ILE A 454 1.89 -24.68 8.71
CA ILE A 454 1.45 -26.04 8.35
C ILE A 454 2.62 -27.04 8.36
N ASP A 455 3.86 -26.55 8.52
CA ASP A 455 5.03 -27.32 8.98
C ASP A 455 5.33 -26.98 10.44
#